data_AF-A0A0C1ZP23-F1
#
_entry.id   AF-A0A0C1ZP23-F1
#
_cell.length_a   1.000
_cell.length_b   1.000
_cell.length_c   1.000
_cell.angle_alpha   90.00
_cell.angle_beta   90.00
_cell.angle_gamma   90.00
#
_symmetry.space_group_name_H-M   'P 1'
#
loop_
_entity.id
_entity.type
_entity.pdbx_description
1 polymer ?
#
loop_
_entity_poly.entity_id
_entity_poly.type
_entity_poly.pdbx_seq_one_letter_code
_entity_poly.pdbx_strand_id
1 'polypeptide(L)'
;MPDPHEGPGEVAAGDAADHPTDATTEPTPALDADASPKPASALDADALAEPPSALTADALAPAVDTPVEVAADLAPDTPPDPEPPTPPPKRPPPPPAPRHHAAVRLIRPNGAVILLGLLCALAAIESISAFLEYRERIGEADWDEVATVLANQSSEATEPVIVASEWLGPSARMRLPQTRSWDALAYPDLRSFPRFWLLTHKRERPWRGPLRAELEGLPRPKLISVHDVGELSLQEYEQDIGTERFSLLESVHTITTAQGRCRGGTGTWDCKEGRVSLRTVEIDYRPRRCLVLELGDGVTAAINLGELELGDHIRGHVGFADFNSRLRADPTARLELWLDGAAAARWVFTDDQGWAAFALATPAGKHELELRVTSTVAGTWQRDGHRDTPTDSLCVELRGFEEGSATP
;
A
#
# COMPACT_ATOMS: atom_id res chain seq x y z
N MET A 1 26.05 29.50 -26.53
CA MET A 1 26.37 28.32 -25.71
C MET A 1 27.66 28.61 -24.96
N PRO A 2 27.62 28.81 -23.65
CA PRO A 2 28.76 28.68 -22.78
C PRO A 2 28.62 27.50 -21.79
N ASP A 3 29.79 27.01 -21.40
CA ASP A 3 30.15 25.84 -20.59
C ASP A 3 29.72 25.96 -19.11
N PRO A 4 29.16 24.91 -18.46
CA PRO A 4 28.95 24.87 -17.01
C PRO A 4 29.87 23.82 -16.35
N HIS A 5 31.17 24.07 -16.37
CA HIS A 5 32.13 23.43 -15.47
C HIS A 5 32.79 24.50 -14.61
N GLU A 6 32.15 24.85 -13.49
CA GLU A 6 32.83 25.48 -12.36
C GLU A 6 31.99 25.39 -11.09
N GLY A 7 32.54 24.71 -10.09
CA GLY A 7 32.25 24.88 -8.68
C GLY A 7 33.50 24.47 -7.91
N PRO A 8 33.56 24.64 -6.57
CA PRO A 8 32.86 25.59 -5.72
C PRO A 8 33.84 26.58 -5.04
N GLY A 9 33.37 27.79 -4.78
CA GLY A 9 34.09 28.80 -4.00
C GLY A 9 33.80 28.68 -2.50
N GLU A 10 34.85 28.34 -1.76
CA GLU A 10 35.02 28.37 -0.32
C GLU A 10 34.72 29.77 0.26
N VAL A 11 33.87 29.87 1.31
CA VAL A 11 33.75 31.11 2.09
C VAL A 11 33.65 30.83 3.59
N ALA A 12 34.79 31.11 4.22
CA ALA A 12 35.09 31.53 5.58
C ALA A 12 34.00 31.56 6.67
N ALA A 13 34.37 30.95 7.78
CA ALA A 13 33.90 31.22 9.13
C ALA A 13 34.18 32.67 9.55
N GLY A 14 33.24 33.27 10.29
CA GLY A 14 33.38 34.56 10.97
C GLY A 14 32.82 34.46 12.39
N ASP A 15 33.71 34.69 13.36
CA ASP A 15 33.49 34.68 14.79
C ASP A 15 32.65 35.87 15.32
N ALA A 16 31.91 35.57 16.39
CA ALA A 16 31.66 36.32 17.62
C ALA A 16 31.54 37.85 17.63
N ALA A 17 30.42 38.35 18.20
CA ALA A 17 30.44 39.47 19.13
C ALA A 17 29.18 39.49 20.04
N ASP A 18 29.45 39.57 21.34
CA ASP A 18 28.52 39.88 22.44
C ASP A 18 27.80 41.23 22.28
N HIS A 19 26.56 41.34 22.79
CA HIS A 19 26.27 42.26 23.92
C HIS A 19 24.83 42.12 24.49
N PRO A 20 24.65 42.50 25.79
CA PRO A 20 23.48 42.21 26.63
C PRO A 20 22.46 43.37 26.67
N THR A 21 21.24 43.14 27.18
CA THR A 21 20.67 43.80 28.37
C THR A 21 19.20 43.44 28.63
N ASP A 22 18.91 43.29 29.93
CA ASP A 22 17.64 43.39 30.67
C ASP A 22 16.44 44.10 30.02
N ALA A 23 15.25 43.51 30.20
CA ALA A 23 14.03 44.26 30.54
C ALA A 23 12.97 43.35 31.22
N THR A 24 12.86 43.52 32.54
CA THR A 24 11.66 43.75 33.35
C THR A 24 10.31 43.10 32.98
N THR A 25 9.84 42.34 33.96
CA THR A 25 8.51 41.78 34.22
C THR A 25 7.37 42.81 34.26
N GLU A 26 6.21 42.47 33.67
CA GLU A 26 4.89 42.84 34.21
C GLU A 26 3.90 41.67 34.01
N PRO A 27 3.11 41.29 35.04
CA PRO A 27 2.12 40.20 34.96
C PRO A 27 0.69 40.75 34.85
N THR A 28 -0.14 40.22 33.95
CA THR A 28 -1.60 40.37 33.99
C THR A 28 -2.30 39.41 33.00
N PRO A 29 -3.58 39.09 33.16
CA PRO A 29 -4.21 38.31 34.22
C PRO A 29 -4.82 36.98 33.69
N ALA A 30 -5.14 36.09 34.63
CA ALA A 30 -6.00 34.94 34.40
C ALA A 30 -7.41 35.37 33.94
N LEU A 31 -7.88 34.77 32.85
CA LEU A 31 -9.27 34.77 32.44
C LEU A 31 -9.75 33.32 32.34
N ASP A 32 -10.55 32.96 33.34
CA ASP A 32 -11.47 31.83 33.29
C ASP A 32 -12.44 32.00 32.11
N ALA A 33 -12.51 31.00 31.24
CA ALA A 33 -13.65 30.82 30.35
C ALA A 33 -13.83 29.32 30.08
N ASP A 34 -14.58 28.73 31.00
CA ASP A 34 -15.25 27.44 30.94
C ASP A 34 -16.12 27.38 29.66
N ALA A 35 -15.72 26.54 28.70
CA ALA A 35 -16.53 26.23 27.53
C ALA A 35 -16.33 24.75 27.18
N SER A 36 -17.03 23.89 27.93
CA SER A 36 -17.23 22.49 27.54
C SER A 36 -17.95 22.40 26.19
N PRO A 37 -17.36 21.84 25.12
CA PRO A 37 -18.11 21.52 23.93
C PRO A 37 -18.91 20.23 24.15
N LYS A 38 -20.20 20.36 23.90
CA LYS A 38 -21.21 19.30 23.86
C LYS A 38 -20.74 18.18 22.89
N PRO A 39 -20.67 16.90 23.31
CA PRO A 39 -20.31 15.83 22.38
C PRO A 39 -21.41 15.66 21.33
N ALA A 40 -21.04 15.78 20.06
CA ALA A 40 -21.87 15.41 18.94
C ALA A 40 -22.01 13.88 18.90
N SER A 41 -23.24 13.39 18.86
CA SER A 41 -23.56 11.97 18.67
C SER A 41 -22.98 11.45 17.36
N ALA A 42 -22.00 10.54 17.46
CA ALA A 42 -21.59 9.69 16.36
C ALA A 42 -22.58 8.53 16.24
N LEU A 43 -23.41 8.55 15.19
CA LEU A 43 -24.13 7.40 14.68
C LEU A 43 -23.38 6.93 13.42
N ASP A 44 -22.37 6.08 13.59
CA ASP A 44 -21.80 5.29 12.51
C ASP A 44 -22.04 3.81 12.85
N ALA A 45 -23.21 3.32 12.42
CA ALA A 45 -23.47 1.89 12.29
C ALA A 45 -23.23 1.54 10.82
N ASP A 46 -22.01 1.11 10.49
CA ASP A 46 -21.71 0.55 9.17
C ASP A 46 -21.25 -0.90 9.32
N ALA A 47 -21.89 -1.75 8.53
CA ALA A 47 -21.82 -3.20 8.58
C ALA A 47 -20.43 -3.72 8.22
N LEU A 48 -20.04 -4.80 8.91
CA LEU A 48 -18.82 -5.57 8.70
C LEU A 48 -18.75 -6.07 7.24
N ALA A 49 -17.79 -5.55 6.48
CA ALA A 49 -17.32 -6.21 5.26
C ALA A 49 -16.30 -7.29 5.68
N GLU A 50 -16.50 -8.53 5.25
CA GLU A 50 -15.55 -9.61 5.48
C GLU A 50 -14.20 -9.27 4.80
N PRO A 51 -13.06 -9.41 5.51
CA PRO A 51 -11.75 -9.16 4.91
C PRO A 51 -11.41 -10.20 3.84
N PRO A 52 -10.66 -9.83 2.78
CA PRO A 52 -10.14 -10.79 1.81
C PRO A 52 -9.21 -11.77 2.55
N SER A 53 -9.54 -13.06 2.47
CA SER A 53 -8.76 -14.12 3.09
C SER A 53 -7.41 -14.27 2.36
N ALA A 54 -6.32 -13.83 3.00
CA ALA A 54 -5.01 -14.37 2.68
C ALA A 54 -5.04 -15.88 2.98
N LEU A 55 -4.62 -16.71 2.02
CA LEU A 55 -4.46 -18.14 2.24
C LEU A 55 -3.53 -18.34 3.44
N THR A 56 -4.08 -18.86 4.53
CA THR A 56 -3.42 -19.02 5.83
C THR A 56 -2.17 -19.88 5.71
N ALA A 57 -1.10 -19.44 6.38
CA ALA A 57 0.15 -20.16 6.54
C ALA A 57 -0.09 -21.55 7.16
N ASP A 58 0.31 -22.62 6.45
CA ASP A 58 0.53 -23.93 7.05
C ASP A 58 1.75 -23.82 7.98
N ALA A 59 1.50 -23.72 9.28
CA ALA A 59 2.54 -23.85 10.29
C ALA A 59 3.09 -25.28 10.24
N LEU A 60 4.27 -25.45 9.63
CA LEU A 60 4.98 -26.73 9.56
C LEU A 60 5.40 -27.16 10.98
N ALA A 61 4.63 -28.07 11.58
CA ALA A 61 5.08 -28.83 12.73
C ALA A 61 6.27 -29.74 12.34
N PRO A 62 7.25 -29.97 13.24
CA PRO A 62 8.36 -30.87 12.96
C PRO A 62 7.83 -32.30 12.74
N ALA A 63 8.13 -32.86 11.56
CA ALA A 63 7.73 -34.21 11.18
C ALA A 63 8.34 -35.24 12.15
N VAL A 64 7.46 -35.91 12.91
CA VAL A 64 7.80 -37.11 13.67
C VAL A 64 7.77 -38.27 12.68
N ASP A 65 8.93 -38.92 12.50
CA ASP A 65 9.09 -40.17 11.75
C ASP A 65 8.25 -41.28 12.42
N THR A 66 7.02 -41.46 11.94
CA THR A 66 6.26 -42.70 12.17
C THR A 66 6.42 -43.61 10.95
N PRO A 67 6.89 -44.86 11.12
CA PRO A 67 6.94 -45.82 10.02
C PRO A 67 5.51 -46.21 9.64
N VAL A 68 5.07 -45.77 8.46
CA VAL A 68 3.81 -46.20 7.86
C VAL A 68 4.02 -47.58 7.24
N GLU A 69 3.41 -48.57 7.88
CA GLU A 69 3.30 -49.94 7.39
C GLU A 69 2.37 -49.95 6.15
N VAL A 70 2.97 -50.09 4.96
CA VAL A 70 2.25 -50.16 3.69
C VAL A 70 1.60 -51.54 3.56
N ALA A 71 0.34 -51.64 3.96
CA ALA A 71 -0.51 -52.79 3.63
C ALA A 71 -0.86 -52.73 2.13
N ALA A 72 -0.29 -53.65 1.37
CA ALA A 72 -0.59 -53.86 -0.04
C ALA A 72 -1.89 -54.67 -0.17
N ASP A 73 -3.01 -54.00 -0.43
CA ASP A 73 -4.23 -54.63 -0.93
C ASP A 73 -4.35 -54.36 -2.44
N LEU A 74 -3.82 -55.30 -3.21
CA LEU A 74 -4.01 -55.41 -4.66
C LEU A 74 -5.40 -55.99 -4.92
N ALA A 75 -6.38 -55.13 -5.18
CA ALA A 75 -7.66 -55.55 -5.76
C ALA A 75 -7.48 -55.87 -7.26
N PRO A 76 -8.07 -56.95 -7.78
CA PRO A 76 -7.93 -57.35 -9.18
C PRO A 76 -8.71 -56.41 -10.12
N ASP A 77 -7.98 -55.95 -11.14
CA ASP A 77 -8.47 -55.26 -12.33
C ASP A 77 -9.64 -56.02 -12.95
N THR A 78 -10.86 -55.51 -12.73
CA THR A 78 -12.05 -55.99 -13.44
C THR A 78 -12.25 -55.05 -14.62
N PRO A 79 -12.21 -55.56 -15.87
CA PRO A 79 -12.41 -54.72 -17.05
C PRO A 79 -13.81 -54.10 -16.99
N PRO A 80 -13.95 -52.78 -17.28
CA PRO A 80 -15.25 -52.13 -17.27
C PRO A 80 -16.17 -52.78 -18.31
N ASP A 81 -17.41 -53.08 -17.88
CA ASP A 81 -18.44 -53.60 -18.76
C ASP A 81 -18.68 -52.67 -19.97
N PRO A 82 -18.94 -53.22 -21.16
CA PRO A 82 -19.22 -52.43 -22.35
C PRO A 82 -20.48 -51.58 -22.13
N GLU A 83 -20.29 -50.26 -22.21
CA GLU A 83 -21.35 -49.27 -22.11
C GLU A 83 -22.49 -49.60 -23.09
N PRO A 84 -23.75 -49.63 -22.65
CA PRO A 84 -24.88 -49.91 -23.52
C PRO A 84 -24.97 -48.83 -24.63
N PRO A 85 -25.34 -49.22 -25.87
CA PRO A 85 -25.37 -48.31 -27.01
C PRO A 85 -26.30 -47.14 -26.72
N THR A 86 -25.73 -45.94 -26.69
CA THR A 86 -26.45 -44.69 -26.47
C THR A 86 -27.49 -44.54 -27.58
N PRO A 87 -28.78 -44.32 -27.25
CA PRO A 87 -29.80 -44.11 -28.26
C PRO A 87 -29.43 -42.90 -29.13
N PRO A 88 -29.70 -42.95 -30.45
CA PRO A 88 -29.35 -41.86 -31.35
C PRO A 88 -29.97 -40.55 -30.85
N PRO A 89 -29.23 -39.43 -30.86
CA PRO A 89 -29.72 -38.16 -30.35
C PRO A 89 -31.02 -37.81 -31.07
N LYS A 90 -32.11 -37.65 -30.30
CA LYS A 90 -33.38 -37.13 -30.83
C LYS A 90 -33.07 -35.81 -31.54
N ARG A 91 -33.40 -35.74 -32.83
CA ARG A 91 -33.26 -34.51 -33.61
C ARG A 91 -33.82 -33.34 -32.80
N PRO A 92 -33.03 -32.27 -32.55
CA PRO A 92 -33.56 -31.09 -31.89
C PRO A 92 -34.77 -30.59 -32.68
N PRO A 93 -35.83 -30.15 -31.99
CA PRO A 93 -36.99 -29.57 -32.66
C PRO A 93 -36.50 -28.42 -33.57
N PRO A 94 -37.10 -28.25 -34.76
CA PRO A 94 -36.72 -27.16 -35.65
C PRO A 94 -36.82 -25.84 -34.87
N PRO A 95 -35.83 -24.94 -35.02
CA PRO A 95 -35.85 -23.67 -34.31
C PRO A 95 -37.19 -22.97 -34.55
N PRO A 96 -37.82 -22.40 -33.51
CA PRO A 96 -39.09 -21.70 -33.67
C PRO A 96 -38.91 -20.64 -34.75
N ALA A 97 -39.84 -20.61 -35.71
CA ALA A 97 -39.83 -19.65 -36.80
C ALA A 97 -39.60 -18.24 -36.21
N PRO A 98 -38.70 -17.44 -36.79
CA PRO A 98 -38.36 -16.12 -36.27
C PRO A 98 -39.65 -15.32 -36.11
N ARG A 99 -40.05 -15.06 -34.86
CA ARG A 99 -41.14 -14.14 -34.58
C ARG A 99 -40.63 -12.77 -35.01
N HIS A 100 -41.06 -12.33 -36.19
CA HIS A 100 -40.88 -10.96 -36.62
C HIS A 100 -41.55 -10.06 -35.58
N HIS A 101 -40.77 -9.56 -34.63
CA HIS A 101 -41.17 -8.49 -33.72
C HIS A 101 -41.41 -7.25 -34.59
N ALA A 102 -42.63 -7.17 -35.11
CA ALA A 102 -43.16 -6.01 -35.77
C ALA A 102 -43.13 -4.82 -34.80
N ALA A 103 -42.76 -3.67 -35.36
CA ALA A 103 -42.71 -2.35 -34.74
C ALA A 103 -41.43 -1.98 -33.99
N VAL A 104 -40.29 -2.05 -34.68
CA VAL A 104 -39.35 -0.92 -34.61
C VAL A 104 -40.11 0.29 -35.16
N ARG A 105 -40.82 1.02 -34.29
CA ARG A 105 -41.34 2.34 -34.64
C ARG A 105 -40.12 3.16 -35.03
N LEU A 106 -39.96 3.42 -36.32
CA LEU A 106 -38.94 4.36 -36.80
C LEU A 106 -39.13 5.65 -36.01
N ILE A 107 -38.22 5.91 -35.09
CA ILE A 107 -38.06 7.23 -34.50
C ILE A 107 -37.83 8.13 -35.70
N ARG A 108 -38.76 9.07 -35.94
CA ARG A 108 -38.61 10.05 -37.03
C ARG A 108 -37.20 10.64 -36.92
N PRO A 109 -36.48 10.89 -38.03
CA PRO A 109 -35.09 11.35 -37.98
C PRO A 109 -34.90 12.57 -37.07
N ASN A 110 -35.90 13.45 -37.01
CA ASN A 110 -35.90 14.61 -36.10
C ASN A 110 -35.91 14.22 -34.62
N GLY A 111 -36.60 13.14 -34.24
CA GLY A 111 -36.63 12.64 -32.86
C GLY A 111 -35.27 12.08 -32.40
N ALA A 112 -34.54 11.42 -33.30
CA ALA A 112 -33.20 10.91 -32.99
C ALA A 112 -32.19 12.06 -32.79
N VAL A 113 -32.25 13.09 -33.64
CA VAL A 113 -31.41 14.29 -33.51
C VAL A 113 -31.71 15.06 -32.23
N ILE A 114 -32.99 15.21 -31.86
CA ILE A 114 -33.39 15.86 -30.61
C ILE A 114 -32.88 15.06 -29.40
N LEU A 115 -33.05 13.74 -29.40
CA LEU A 115 -32.58 12.88 -28.30
C LEU A 115 -31.06 12.95 -28.14
N LEU A 116 -30.31 12.88 -29.25
CA LEU A 116 -28.86 13.03 -29.23
C LEU A 116 -28.45 14.40 -28.70
N GLY A 117 -29.12 15.47 -29.14
CA GLY A 117 -28.89 16.83 -28.65
C GLY A 117 -29.12 16.96 -27.14
N LEU A 118 -30.18 16.34 -26.62
CA LEU A 118 -30.47 16.30 -25.18
C LEU A 118 -29.43 15.50 -24.39
N LEU A 119 -28.98 14.35 -24.92
CA LEU A 119 -27.91 13.56 -24.29
C LEU A 119 -26.58 14.32 -24.26
N CYS A 120 -26.22 15.00 -25.36
CA CYS A 120 -25.02 15.84 -25.41
C CYS A 120 -25.13 17.03 -24.43
N ALA A 121 -26.30 17.66 -24.30
CA ALA A 121 -26.51 18.74 -23.36
C ALA A 121 -26.42 18.26 -21.90
N LEU A 122 -27.02 17.11 -21.57
CA LEU A 122 -26.90 16.50 -20.25
C LEU A 122 -25.43 16.17 -19.94
N ALA A 123 -24.72 15.52 -20.87
CA ALA A 123 -23.31 15.21 -20.70
C ALA A 123 -22.46 16.48 -20.48
N ALA A 124 -22.75 17.57 -21.18
CA ALA A 124 -22.08 18.85 -20.98
C ALA A 124 -22.39 19.46 -19.60
N ILE A 125 -23.65 19.43 -19.16
CA ILE A 125 -24.06 19.92 -17.83
C ILE A 125 -23.39 19.10 -16.73
N GLU A 126 -23.37 17.77 -16.86
CA GLU A 126 -22.69 16.88 -15.91
C GLU A 126 -21.18 17.12 -15.90
N SER A 127 -20.57 17.31 -17.07
CA SER A 127 -19.14 17.62 -17.18
C SER A 127 -18.79 18.97 -16.54
N ILE A 128 -19.61 20.00 -16.77
CA ILE A 128 -19.42 21.33 -16.16
C ILE A 128 -19.66 21.25 -14.65
N SER A 129 -20.70 20.55 -14.21
CA SER A 129 -21.00 20.40 -12.78
C SER A 129 -19.88 19.65 -12.06
N ALA A 130 -19.39 18.55 -12.66
CA ALA A 130 -18.24 17.82 -12.14
C ALA A 130 -16.98 18.69 -12.12
N PHE A 131 -16.75 19.49 -13.16
CA PHE A 131 -15.60 20.40 -13.24
C PHE A 131 -15.66 21.52 -12.19
N LEU A 132 -16.83 22.15 -12.01
CA LEU A 132 -17.03 23.23 -11.03
C LEU A 132 -16.98 22.71 -9.60
N GLU A 133 -17.55 21.53 -9.35
CA GLU A 133 -17.42 20.84 -8.07
C GLU A 133 -15.96 20.48 -7.77
N TYR A 134 -15.16 20.21 -8.79
CA TYR A 134 -13.76 19.80 -8.65
C TYR A 134 -12.77 20.97 -8.47
N ARG A 135 -13.04 22.18 -9.00
CA ARG A 135 -12.02 23.26 -9.07
C ARG A 135 -12.24 24.49 -8.21
N GLU A 136 -13.46 24.80 -7.78
CA GLU A 136 -13.74 26.15 -7.22
C GLU A 136 -13.91 26.23 -5.70
N ARG A 137 -13.70 25.14 -4.96
CA ARG A 137 -14.04 25.12 -3.53
C ARG A 137 -12.88 25.33 -2.56
N ILE A 138 -11.64 25.03 -2.94
CA ILE A 138 -10.50 25.13 -2.02
C ILE A 138 -9.64 26.32 -2.45
N GLY A 139 -9.73 27.40 -1.69
CA GLY A 139 -8.97 28.64 -1.92
C GLY A 139 -7.54 28.57 -1.38
N GLU A 140 -6.71 29.54 -1.75
CA GLU A 140 -5.35 29.66 -1.17
C GLU A 140 -5.40 29.89 0.34
N ALA A 141 -6.38 30.68 0.81
CA ALA A 141 -6.59 30.95 2.23
C ALA A 141 -6.84 29.67 3.05
N ASP A 142 -7.53 28.68 2.49
CA ASP A 142 -7.78 27.40 3.18
C ASP A 142 -6.45 26.66 3.41
N TRP A 143 -5.56 26.68 2.43
CA TRP A 143 -4.24 26.05 2.56
C TRP A 143 -3.34 26.78 3.56
N ASP A 144 -3.36 28.12 3.56
CA ASP A 144 -2.59 28.95 4.49
C ASP A 144 -3.08 28.75 5.94
N GLU A 145 -4.39 28.61 6.13
CA GLU A 145 -4.98 28.31 7.44
C GLU A 145 -4.67 26.87 7.88
N VAL A 146 -4.72 25.86 7.00
CA VAL A 146 -4.25 24.50 7.33
C VAL A 146 -2.77 24.51 7.75
N ALA A 147 -1.92 25.22 7.01
CA ALA A 147 -0.51 25.36 7.37
C ALA A 147 -0.32 26.02 8.75
N THR A 148 -1.16 27.02 9.06
CA THR A 148 -1.16 27.70 10.37
C THR A 148 -1.59 26.75 11.50
N VAL A 149 -2.63 25.93 11.29
CA VAL A 149 -3.07 24.92 12.26
C VAL A 149 -1.93 23.92 12.53
N LEU A 150 -1.32 23.37 11.47
CA LEU A 150 -0.20 22.43 11.59
C LEU A 150 1.00 23.06 12.32
N ALA A 151 1.34 24.31 12.02
CA ALA A 151 2.45 25.00 12.67
C ALA A 151 2.21 25.27 14.17
N ASN A 152 0.96 25.48 14.58
CA ASN A 152 0.60 25.81 15.95
C ASN A 152 0.33 24.58 16.83
N GLN A 153 -0.13 23.47 16.24
CA GLN A 153 -0.63 22.31 16.99
C GLN A 153 0.23 21.06 16.89
N SER A 154 1.08 20.94 15.86
CA SER A 154 1.98 19.80 15.75
C SER A 154 2.99 19.87 16.89
N SER A 155 2.82 19.00 17.89
CA SER A 155 3.73 18.88 19.03
C SER A 155 5.16 18.61 18.58
N GLU A 156 5.30 17.90 17.47
CA GLU A 156 6.58 17.53 16.88
C GLU A 156 6.58 17.85 15.38
N ALA A 157 7.72 18.30 14.85
CA ALA A 157 7.89 18.57 13.41
C ALA A 157 7.89 17.28 12.55
N THR A 158 7.78 16.11 13.20
CA THR A 158 7.92 14.76 12.63
C THR A 158 6.59 14.05 12.38
N GLU A 159 5.47 14.56 12.88
CA GLU A 159 4.16 13.94 12.67
C GLU A 159 3.75 14.04 11.18
N PRO A 160 3.50 12.91 10.49
CA PRO A 160 3.19 12.94 9.07
C PRO A 160 1.77 13.47 8.82
N VAL A 161 1.62 14.21 7.73
CA VAL A 161 0.31 14.68 7.24
C VAL A 161 -0.13 13.82 6.06
N ILE A 162 -0.98 12.84 6.33
CA ILE A 162 -1.50 11.88 5.37
C ILE A 162 -2.69 12.50 4.64
N VAL A 163 -2.66 12.47 3.31
CA VAL A 163 -3.76 13.01 2.48
C VAL A 163 -4.71 11.87 2.13
N ALA A 164 -5.87 11.80 2.78
CA ALA A 164 -6.83 10.69 2.56
C ALA A 164 -7.58 10.83 1.23
N SER A 165 -7.90 12.06 0.85
CA SER A 165 -8.55 12.38 -0.43
C SER A 165 -7.49 12.40 -1.52
N GLU A 166 -7.28 11.29 -2.22
CA GLU A 166 -6.15 11.09 -3.15
C GLU A 166 -6.00 12.22 -4.19
N TRP A 167 -7.11 12.77 -4.68
CA TRP A 167 -7.13 13.88 -5.63
C TRP A 167 -6.60 15.21 -5.05
N LEU A 168 -6.58 15.38 -3.72
CA LEU A 168 -5.94 16.51 -3.04
C LEU A 168 -4.41 16.42 -3.04
N GLY A 169 -3.84 15.23 -3.23
CA GLY A 169 -2.40 14.96 -3.07
C GLY A 169 -1.49 15.94 -3.80
N PRO A 170 -1.68 16.23 -5.11
CA PRO A 170 -0.87 17.20 -5.82
C PRO A 170 -0.93 18.61 -5.24
N SER A 171 -2.13 19.12 -4.90
CA SER A 171 -2.31 20.46 -4.32
C SER A 171 -1.75 20.56 -2.92
N ALA A 172 -2.01 19.55 -2.07
CA ALA A 172 -1.46 19.45 -0.73
C ALA A 172 0.07 19.48 -0.77
N ARG A 173 0.70 18.70 -1.66
CA ARG A 173 2.15 18.73 -1.86
C ARG A 173 2.63 20.09 -2.36
N MET A 174 1.92 20.80 -3.21
CA MET A 174 2.36 22.14 -3.63
C MET A 174 2.29 23.18 -2.50
N ARG A 175 1.34 23.06 -1.56
CA ARG A 175 1.04 24.09 -0.56
C ARG A 175 1.56 23.78 0.84
N LEU A 176 1.67 22.51 1.23
CA LEU A 176 2.01 22.05 2.57
C LEU A 176 3.32 21.24 2.55
N PRO A 177 4.46 21.81 2.98
CA PRO A 177 5.75 21.11 3.00
C PRO A 177 5.73 19.77 3.75
N GLN A 178 4.94 19.65 4.82
CA GLN A 178 4.80 18.46 5.66
C GLN A 178 4.28 17.24 4.87
N THR A 179 3.52 17.48 3.79
CA THR A 179 2.97 16.40 2.94
C THR A 179 3.98 15.89 1.89
N ARG A 180 5.19 16.46 1.85
CA ARG A 180 6.27 16.06 0.92
C ARG A 180 7.27 15.11 1.54
N SER A 181 7.23 14.89 2.85
CA SER A 181 8.14 13.94 3.50
C SER A 181 7.86 12.53 3.01
N TRP A 182 8.87 11.66 3.04
CA TRP A 182 8.68 10.25 2.69
C TRP A 182 7.69 9.56 3.62
N ASP A 183 7.64 9.98 4.89
CA ASP A 183 6.71 9.45 5.89
C ASP A 183 5.26 9.86 5.62
N ALA A 184 5.03 11.04 5.02
CA ALA A 184 3.69 11.44 4.59
C ALA A 184 3.29 10.85 3.23
N LEU A 185 4.27 10.70 2.33
CA LEU A 185 4.02 10.33 0.94
C LEU A 185 4.00 8.82 0.74
N ALA A 186 5.04 8.13 1.22
CA ALA A 186 5.37 6.77 0.85
C ALA A 186 5.54 5.87 2.08
N TYR A 187 4.73 6.10 3.11
CA TYR A 187 4.69 5.24 4.28
C TYR A 187 4.31 3.81 3.90
N PRO A 188 4.91 2.82 4.57
CA PRO A 188 4.56 1.43 4.34
C PRO A 188 3.14 1.11 4.83
N ASP A 189 2.81 1.58 6.03
CA ASP A 189 1.49 1.49 6.66
C ASP A 189 1.33 2.54 7.77
N LEU A 190 0.17 2.53 8.43
CA LEU A 190 -0.09 3.42 9.56
C LEU A 190 0.61 2.98 10.85
N ARG A 191 1.08 1.74 11.00
CA ARG A 191 1.78 1.28 12.21
C ARG A 191 3.09 2.02 12.46
N SER A 192 3.62 2.69 11.44
CA SER A 192 4.83 3.52 11.53
C SER A 192 4.66 4.75 12.43
N PHE A 193 3.42 5.16 12.75
CA PHE A 193 3.16 6.47 13.34
C PHE A 193 2.29 6.36 14.59
N PRO A 194 2.82 6.70 15.79
CA PRO A 194 1.99 6.73 16.99
C PRO A 194 0.96 7.86 16.93
N ARG A 195 1.31 8.93 16.20
CA ARG A 195 0.46 10.08 15.90
C ARG A 195 0.62 10.48 14.45
N PHE A 196 -0.48 10.89 13.83
CA PHE A 196 -0.47 11.43 12.48
C PHE A 196 -1.66 12.35 12.25
N TRP A 197 -1.53 13.22 11.27
CA TRP A 197 -2.60 14.08 10.80
C TRP A 197 -3.21 13.51 9.52
N LEU A 198 -4.52 13.60 9.42
CA LEU A 198 -5.25 13.19 8.24
C LEU A 198 -5.93 14.42 7.61
N LEU A 199 -5.49 14.77 6.40
CA LEU A 199 -6.08 15.83 5.60
C LEU A 199 -7.12 15.24 4.64
N THR A 200 -8.35 15.70 4.75
CA THR A 200 -9.46 15.29 3.87
C THR A 200 -10.20 16.50 3.33
N HIS A 201 -10.91 16.31 2.23
CA HIS A 201 -11.98 17.24 1.87
C HIS A 201 -13.15 17.09 2.86
N LYS A 202 -13.75 18.20 3.31
CA LYS A 202 -14.74 18.24 4.40
C LYS A 202 -15.97 17.36 4.16
N ARG A 203 -16.34 17.17 2.89
CA ARG A 203 -17.50 16.35 2.49
C ARG A 203 -17.18 14.86 2.34
N GLU A 204 -15.93 14.47 2.50
CA GLU A 204 -15.50 13.08 2.39
C GLU A 204 -15.36 12.42 3.75
N ARG A 205 -15.69 11.13 3.82
CA ARG A 205 -15.40 10.33 5.01
C ARG A 205 -13.89 10.09 5.10
N PRO A 206 -13.25 10.33 6.25
CA PRO A 206 -11.79 10.20 6.42
C PRO A 206 -11.29 8.77 6.17
N TRP A 207 -12.05 7.78 6.63
CA TRP A 207 -11.67 6.37 6.55
C TRP A 207 -12.38 5.67 5.39
N ARG A 208 -11.76 5.69 4.21
CA ARG A 208 -12.17 4.91 3.01
C ARG A 208 -11.38 3.61 2.91
N GLY A 209 -11.81 2.72 1.99
CA GLY A 209 -11.21 1.39 1.77
C GLY A 209 -9.68 1.37 1.80
N PRO A 210 -8.98 2.18 0.96
CA PRO A 210 -7.52 2.19 0.94
C PRO A 210 -6.90 2.52 2.30
N LEU A 211 -7.33 3.60 2.96
CA LEU A 211 -6.78 3.99 4.27
C LEU A 211 -7.10 2.97 5.38
N ARG A 212 -8.25 2.31 5.32
CA ARG A 212 -8.57 1.22 6.26
C ARG A 212 -7.71 -0.01 6.05
N ALA A 213 -7.30 -0.30 4.81
CA ALA A 213 -6.39 -1.39 4.54
C ALA A 213 -5.03 -1.17 5.22
N GLU A 214 -4.56 0.08 5.31
CA GLU A 214 -3.33 0.45 6.02
C GLU A 214 -3.35 0.21 7.54
N LEU A 215 -4.52 -0.09 8.13
CA LEU A 215 -4.61 -0.43 9.56
C LEU A 215 -4.23 -1.90 9.82
N GLU A 216 -4.32 -2.79 8.83
CA GLU A 216 -3.95 -4.20 8.98
C GLU A 216 -4.55 -4.89 10.22
N GLY A 217 -5.84 -4.68 10.45
CA GLY A 217 -6.53 -5.24 11.63
C GLY A 217 -6.24 -4.54 12.96
N LEU A 218 -5.44 -3.46 12.98
CA LEU A 218 -5.41 -2.55 14.13
C LEU A 218 -6.80 -1.99 14.41
N PRO A 219 -7.11 -1.69 15.69
CA PRO A 219 -8.26 -0.87 16.01
C PRO A 219 -8.12 0.48 15.30
N ARG A 220 -9.27 1.08 15.00
CA ARG A 220 -9.27 2.42 14.42
C ARG A 220 -8.55 3.39 15.36
N PRO A 221 -7.63 4.24 14.85
CA PRO A 221 -6.94 5.22 15.66
C PRO A 221 -7.91 6.14 16.39
N LYS A 222 -7.53 6.52 17.61
CA LYS A 222 -8.27 7.43 18.46
C LYS A 222 -8.17 8.84 17.88
N LEU A 223 -9.32 9.40 17.54
CA LEU A 223 -9.42 10.78 17.10
C LEU A 223 -9.17 11.71 18.29
N ILE A 224 -8.18 12.59 18.17
CA ILE A 224 -7.77 13.56 19.20
C ILE A 224 -8.45 14.90 18.96
N SER A 225 -8.33 15.42 17.74
CA SER A 225 -8.82 16.74 17.38
C SER A 225 -9.29 16.78 15.92
N VAL A 226 -10.17 17.75 15.63
CA VAL A 226 -10.70 18.02 14.29
C VAL A 226 -10.69 19.52 14.06
N HIS A 227 -10.10 19.94 12.93
CA HIS A 227 -10.06 21.33 12.48
C HIS A 227 -10.69 21.42 11.10
N ASP A 228 -11.83 22.09 11.03
CA ASP A 228 -12.47 22.40 9.76
C ASP A 228 -11.95 23.76 9.25
N VAL A 229 -11.31 23.75 8.09
CA VAL A 229 -10.70 24.92 7.46
C VAL A 229 -11.26 25.06 6.05
N GLY A 230 -12.22 25.97 5.87
CA GLY A 230 -12.95 26.11 4.61
C GLY A 230 -13.61 24.79 4.19
N GLU A 231 -13.20 24.26 3.03
CA GLU A 231 -13.66 22.98 2.47
C GLU A 231 -12.69 21.81 2.78
N LEU A 232 -11.68 22.04 3.61
CA LEU A 232 -10.76 21.04 4.14
C LEU A 232 -11.12 20.67 5.59
N SER A 233 -10.78 19.45 5.97
CA SER A 233 -10.82 18.99 7.36
C SER A 233 -9.49 18.34 7.68
N LEU A 234 -8.89 18.75 8.79
CA LEU A 234 -7.63 18.24 9.30
C LEU A 234 -7.92 17.54 10.62
N GLN A 235 -7.60 16.26 10.71
CA GLN A 235 -7.95 15.40 11.84
C GLN A 235 -6.69 14.81 12.44
N GLU A 236 -6.53 14.95 13.74
CA GLU A 236 -5.40 14.39 14.47
C GLU A 236 -5.77 13.03 15.04
N TYR A 237 -4.92 12.04 14.81
CA TYR A 237 -5.10 10.69 15.29
C TYR A 237 -3.93 10.25 16.15
N GLU A 238 -4.25 9.49 17.19
CA GLU A 238 -3.33 8.77 18.06
C GLU A 238 -3.66 7.28 17.98
N GLN A 239 -2.65 6.43 17.96
CA GLN A 239 -2.83 4.98 18.02
C GLN A 239 -1.72 4.35 18.83
N ASP A 240 -2.08 3.26 19.50
CA ASP A 240 -1.12 2.42 20.20
C ASP A 240 -0.42 1.55 19.15
N ILE A 241 0.82 1.93 18.83
CA ILE A 241 1.68 1.16 17.95
C ILE A 241 2.74 0.45 18.80
N GLY A 242 3.15 -0.73 18.36
CA GLY A 242 4.33 -1.37 18.95
C GLY A 242 5.58 -0.51 18.76
N THR A 243 6.59 -0.76 19.58
CA THR A 243 7.91 -0.15 19.39
C THR A 243 8.60 -0.83 18.21
N GLU A 244 8.91 -0.08 17.14
CA GLU A 244 9.71 -0.60 16.04
C GLU A 244 11.12 -0.95 16.53
N ARG A 245 11.53 -2.20 16.32
CA ARG A 245 12.85 -2.72 16.69
C ARG A 245 13.81 -2.78 15.52
N PHE A 246 13.30 -2.98 14.29
CA PHE A 246 14.10 -2.89 13.07
C PHE A 246 13.23 -2.57 11.85
N SER A 247 13.90 -2.06 10.81
CA SER A 247 13.35 -1.87 9.45
C SER A 247 14.24 -2.51 8.39
N LEU A 248 13.63 -3.24 7.45
CA LEU A 248 14.30 -3.80 6.28
C LEU A 248 15.02 -2.72 5.48
N LEU A 249 14.45 -1.52 5.40
CA LEU A 249 15.00 -0.43 4.59
C LEU A 249 16.35 0.07 5.12
N GLU A 250 16.69 -0.27 6.36
CA GLU A 250 17.92 0.14 7.04
C GLU A 250 18.87 -1.04 7.30
N SER A 251 18.36 -2.29 7.22
CA SER A 251 19.05 -3.48 7.74
C SER A 251 19.63 -4.40 6.66
N VAL A 252 19.56 -4.06 5.36
CA VAL A 252 20.08 -4.94 4.30
C VAL A 252 21.61 -5.04 4.36
N HIS A 253 22.13 -6.20 4.77
CA HIS A 253 23.57 -6.44 4.83
C HIS A 253 24.12 -6.99 3.51
N THR A 254 23.57 -8.12 3.04
CA THR A 254 23.97 -8.73 1.77
C THR A 254 22.80 -9.32 1.02
N ILE A 255 22.91 -9.34 -0.30
CA ILE A 255 21.95 -10.01 -1.19
C ILE A 255 22.71 -11.04 -2.01
N THR A 256 22.18 -12.26 -2.05
CA THR A 256 22.72 -13.37 -2.84
C THR A 256 21.64 -13.99 -3.72
N THR A 257 22.07 -14.50 -4.87
CA THR A 257 21.25 -15.32 -5.79
C THR A 257 21.96 -16.64 -6.07
N ALA A 258 21.35 -17.50 -6.88
CA ALA A 258 22.00 -18.73 -7.34
C ALA A 258 23.33 -18.48 -8.08
N GLN A 259 23.51 -17.29 -8.68
CA GLN A 259 24.75 -16.92 -9.39
C GLN A 259 25.82 -16.28 -8.51
N GLY A 260 25.57 -16.16 -7.20
CA GLY A 260 26.49 -15.66 -6.20
C GLY A 260 26.02 -14.36 -5.53
N ARG A 261 26.95 -13.66 -4.89
CA ARG A 261 26.67 -12.39 -4.21
C ARG A 261 26.44 -11.25 -5.21
N CYS A 262 25.38 -10.48 -5.02
CA CYS A 262 25.13 -9.26 -5.80
C CYS A 262 26.15 -8.18 -5.43
N ARG A 263 26.55 -7.37 -6.41
CA ARG A 263 27.52 -6.29 -6.24
C ARG A 263 26.81 -4.98 -5.93
N GLY A 264 27.45 -4.07 -5.22
CA GLY A 264 26.85 -2.80 -4.81
C GLY A 264 26.68 -2.70 -3.29
N GLY A 265 25.84 -1.78 -2.85
CA GLY A 265 25.61 -1.47 -1.44
C GLY A 265 24.67 -0.27 -1.26
N THR A 266 24.37 0.03 0.01
CA THR A 266 23.60 1.22 0.45
C THR A 266 22.47 1.61 -0.49
N GLY A 267 21.54 0.67 -0.70
CA GLY A 267 20.29 0.91 -1.41
C GLY A 267 20.27 0.48 -2.88
N THR A 268 21.36 -0.02 -3.47
CA THR A 268 21.29 -0.69 -4.78
C THR A 268 22.29 -1.84 -4.88
N TRP A 269 21.82 -2.97 -5.39
CA TRP A 269 22.58 -4.19 -5.62
C TRP A 269 22.33 -4.70 -7.04
N ASP A 270 23.38 -4.79 -7.84
CA ASP A 270 23.35 -5.40 -9.17
C ASP A 270 23.71 -6.89 -9.05
N CYS A 271 22.77 -7.75 -9.44
CA CYS A 271 22.93 -9.20 -9.53
C CYS A 271 23.22 -9.58 -11.00
N LYS A 272 23.60 -10.83 -11.29
CA LYS A 272 23.76 -11.25 -12.70
C LYS A 272 22.41 -11.35 -13.42
N GLU A 273 21.37 -11.60 -12.65
CA GLU A 273 20.01 -11.87 -13.10
C GLU A 273 19.10 -10.64 -13.06
N GLY A 274 19.63 -9.48 -12.67
CA GLY A 274 18.85 -8.26 -12.55
C GLY A 274 19.35 -7.32 -11.46
N ARG A 275 18.44 -6.56 -10.84
CA ARG A 275 18.76 -5.54 -9.84
C ARG A 275 17.83 -5.63 -8.63
N VAL A 276 18.37 -5.31 -7.46
CA VAL A 276 17.60 -5.03 -6.25
C VAL A 276 17.93 -3.61 -5.79
N SER A 277 16.94 -2.80 -5.39
CA SER A 277 17.18 -1.41 -4.96
C SER A 277 16.15 -0.91 -3.95
N LEU A 278 16.57 -0.06 -3.01
CA LEU A 278 15.68 0.69 -2.13
C LEU A 278 15.22 1.94 -2.88
N ARG A 279 13.93 2.00 -3.25
CA ARG A 279 13.35 3.16 -3.95
C ARG A 279 11.85 3.26 -3.71
N THR A 280 11.29 4.37 -4.17
CA THR A 280 9.84 4.57 -4.18
C THR A 280 9.26 4.05 -5.49
N VAL A 281 8.20 3.26 -5.42
CA VAL A 281 7.43 2.77 -6.57
C VAL A 281 5.94 3.03 -6.34
N GLU A 282 5.17 3.14 -7.43
CA GLU A 282 3.71 3.26 -7.33
C GLU A 282 3.07 1.87 -7.23
N ILE A 283 2.27 1.63 -6.20
CA ILE A 283 1.48 0.40 -6.01
C ILE A 283 0.10 0.85 -5.55
N ASP A 284 -0.95 0.34 -6.20
CA ASP A 284 -2.33 0.79 -5.94
C ASP A 284 -2.51 2.31 -6.04
N TYR A 285 -1.87 2.93 -7.04
CA TYR A 285 -1.90 4.38 -7.24
C TYR A 285 -1.31 5.19 -6.07
N ARG A 286 -0.54 4.53 -5.19
CA ARG A 286 0.13 5.15 -4.04
C ARG A 286 1.64 4.92 -4.12
N PRO A 287 2.45 5.94 -3.86
CA PRO A 287 3.88 5.74 -3.74
C PRO A 287 4.17 4.89 -2.48
N ARG A 288 5.06 3.91 -2.61
CA ARG A 288 5.53 3.02 -1.53
C ARG A 288 7.04 2.99 -1.55
N ARG A 289 7.66 3.20 -0.40
CA ARG A 289 9.11 3.06 -0.24
C ARG A 289 9.43 1.65 0.23
N CYS A 290 10.22 0.92 -0.54
CA CYS A 290 10.45 -0.50 -0.28
C CYS A 290 11.76 -0.99 -0.90
N LEU A 291 12.09 -2.26 -0.64
CA LEU A 291 13.09 -3.00 -1.39
C LEU A 291 12.44 -3.53 -2.67
N VAL A 292 12.84 -2.97 -3.81
CA VAL A 292 12.37 -3.34 -5.14
C VAL A 292 13.28 -4.38 -5.75
N LEU A 293 12.71 -5.49 -6.20
CA LEU A 293 13.37 -6.60 -6.88
C LEU A 293 12.94 -6.63 -8.35
N GLU A 294 13.91 -6.47 -9.25
CA GLU A 294 13.78 -6.56 -10.70
C GLU A 294 14.72 -7.67 -11.17
N LEU A 295 14.36 -8.92 -10.87
CA LEU A 295 15.15 -10.11 -11.16
C LEU A 295 14.42 -10.97 -12.20
N GLY A 296 15.18 -11.76 -12.96
CA GLY A 296 14.61 -12.69 -13.95
C GLY A 296 13.68 -13.75 -13.34
N ASP A 297 12.91 -14.41 -14.20
CA ASP A 297 11.87 -15.38 -13.82
C ASP A 297 12.41 -16.50 -12.90
N GLY A 298 11.72 -16.73 -11.77
CA GLY A 298 12.04 -17.79 -10.82
C GLY A 298 13.31 -17.56 -10.00
N VAL A 299 14.02 -16.46 -10.20
CA VAL A 299 15.22 -16.12 -9.43
C VAL A 299 14.82 -15.79 -8.00
N THR A 300 15.50 -16.44 -7.06
CA THR A 300 15.34 -16.16 -5.63
C THR A 300 16.46 -15.27 -5.15
N ALA A 301 16.11 -14.12 -4.57
CA ALA A 301 17.04 -13.31 -3.78
C ALA A 301 16.97 -13.73 -2.32
N ALA A 302 18.12 -14.11 -1.75
CA ALA A 302 18.30 -14.26 -0.32
C ALA A 302 18.94 -12.97 0.23
N ILE A 303 18.15 -12.23 1.01
CA ILE A 303 18.47 -10.94 1.61
C ILE A 303 18.80 -11.20 3.08
N ASN A 304 20.09 -11.21 3.40
CA ASN A 304 20.56 -11.39 4.77
C ASN A 304 20.57 -10.03 5.48
N LEU A 305 19.90 -9.98 6.62
CA LEU A 305 19.76 -8.79 7.46
C LEU A 305 20.68 -8.82 8.69
N GLY A 306 21.44 -9.90 8.87
CA GLY A 306 22.33 -10.11 10.00
C GLY A 306 21.61 -10.50 11.29
N GLU A 307 22.31 -10.33 12.42
CA GLU A 307 21.73 -10.44 13.76
C GLU A 307 21.00 -9.14 14.11
N LEU A 308 19.70 -9.24 14.37
CA LEU A 308 18.83 -8.11 14.73
C LEU A 308 18.16 -8.37 16.08
N GLU A 309 17.88 -7.31 16.82
CA GLU A 309 17.00 -7.37 17.99
C GLU A 309 15.54 -7.37 17.50
N LEU A 310 14.83 -8.47 17.67
CA LEU A 310 13.43 -8.62 17.29
C LEU A 310 12.51 -8.36 18.50
N GLY A 311 11.33 -7.81 18.23
CA GLY A 311 10.23 -7.81 19.18
C GLY A 311 9.38 -9.09 19.08
N ASP A 312 8.12 -8.99 19.47
CA ASP A 312 7.18 -10.12 19.47
C ASP A 312 6.45 -10.33 18.14
N HIS A 313 6.60 -9.41 17.18
CA HIS A 313 6.02 -9.52 15.86
C HIS A 313 6.96 -9.04 14.75
N ILE A 314 6.90 -9.70 13.61
CA ILE A 314 7.37 -9.22 12.32
C ILE A 314 6.17 -8.95 11.43
N ARG A 315 6.17 -7.80 10.77
CA ARG A 315 5.13 -7.37 9.82
C ARG A 315 5.77 -6.84 8.55
N GLY A 316 5.02 -6.88 7.47
CA GLY A 316 5.51 -6.32 6.23
C GLY A 316 4.45 -6.34 5.15
N HIS A 317 4.86 -5.84 4.00
CA HIS A 317 4.00 -5.73 2.83
C HIS A 317 4.72 -6.21 1.59
N VAL A 318 3.94 -6.76 0.66
CA VAL A 318 4.38 -7.09 -0.68
C VAL A 318 3.41 -6.48 -1.69
N GLY A 319 3.94 -5.91 -2.76
CA GLY A 319 3.14 -5.52 -3.90
C GLY A 319 3.94 -5.41 -5.18
N PHE A 320 3.22 -5.17 -6.28
CA PHE A 320 3.79 -5.12 -7.62
C PHE A 320 3.53 -3.75 -8.24
N ALA A 321 4.57 -3.12 -8.78
CA ALA A 321 4.45 -1.78 -9.33
C ALA A 321 3.89 -1.73 -10.76
N ASP A 322 3.93 -2.82 -11.52
CA ASP A 322 3.43 -2.83 -12.91
C ASP A 322 1.91 -3.02 -12.94
N PHE A 323 1.19 -1.92 -13.21
CA PHE A 323 -0.25 -1.93 -13.43
C PHE A 323 -0.72 -2.90 -14.52
N ASN A 324 0.06 -3.10 -15.59
CA ASN A 324 -0.36 -3.98 -16.69
C ASN A 324 -0.29 -5.45 -16.31
N SER A 325 0.68 -5.82 -15.48
CA SER A 325 0.79 -7.19 -14.97
C SER A 325 -0.40 -7.51 -14.08
N ARG A 326 -0.82 -6.56 -13.23
CA ARG A 326 -2.03 -6.67 -12.39
C ARG A 326 -3.32 -6.93 -13.16
N LEU A 327 -3.45 -6.35 -14.36
CA LEU A 327 -4.61 -6.62 -15.22
C LEU A 327 -4.65 -8.06 -15.75
N ARG A 328 -3.52 -8.75 -15.76
CA ARG A 328 -3.37 -10.11 -16.27
C ARG A 328 -3.33 -11.17 -15.18
N ALA A 329 -3.06 -10.77 -13.93
CA ALA A 329 -2.87 -11.66 -12.79
C ALA A 329 -1.72 -12.67 -13.01
N ASP A 330 -0.65 -12.22 -13.68
CA ASP A 330 0.43 -13.06 -14.22
C ASP A 330 1.48 -13.46 -13.16
N PRO A 331 2.09 -12.52 -12.41
CA PRO A 331 3.12 -12.82 -11.43
C PRO A 331 2.58 -13.30 -10.08
N THR A 332 3.25 -14.31 -9.53
CA THR A 332 3.15 -14.64 -8.10
C THR A 332 4.51 -14.41 -7.44
N ALA A 333 4.50 -13.84 -6.24
CA ALA A 333 5.69 -13.70 -5.42
C ALA A 333 5.63 -14.71 -4.28
N ARG A 334 6.71 -15.47 -4.09
CA ARG A 334 6.91 -16.28 -2.89
C ARG A 334 7.85 -15.54 -1.96
N LEU A 335 7.41 -15.38 -0.72
CA LEU A 335 8.19 -14.81 0.37
C LEU A 335 8.46 -15.91 1.39
N GLU A 336 9.70 -16.09 1.81
CA GLU A 336 10.05 -16.94 2.96
C GLU A 336 10.86 -16.13 3.96
N LEU A 337 10.48 -16.22 5.23
CA LEU A 337 11.24 -15.64 6.32
C LEU A 337 11.98 -16.73 7.07
N TRP A 338 13.28 -16.54 7.26
CA TRP A 338 14.17 -17.46 7.92
C TRP A 338 14.70 -16.81 9.20
N LEU A 339 14.54 -17.51 10.33
CA LEU A 339 15.03 -17.12 11.65
C LEU A 339 16.03 -18.16 12.14
N ASP A 340 17.23 -17.73 12.50
CA ASP A 340 18.30 -18.58 13.03
C ASP A 340 18.60 -19.81 12.13
N GLY A 341 18.57 -19.59 10.81
CA GLY A 341 18.83 -20.62 9.81
C GLY A 341 17.66 -21.59 9.54
N ALA A 342 16.48 -21.39 10.13
CA ALA A 342 15.28 -22.18 9.89
C ALA A 342 14.16 -21.36 9.24
N ALA A 343 13.41 -21.96 8.31
CA ALA A 343 12.24 -21.30 7.72
C ALA A 343 11.13 -21.16 8.77
N ALA A 344 10.83 -19.91 9.14
CA ALA A 344 9.82 -19.58 10.14
C ALA A 344 8.44 -19.36 9.51
N ALA A 345 8.39 -18.85 8.28
CA ALA A 345 7.16 -18.61 7.55
C ALA A 345 7.36 -18.61 6.03
N ARG A 346 6.27 -18.89 5.30
CA ARG A 346 6.19 -18.80 3.84
C ARG A 346 4.84 -18.22 3.44
N TRP A 347 4.87 -17.24 2.53
CA TRP A 347 3.69 -16.63 1.93
C TRP A 347 3.78 -16.67 0.41
N VAL A 348 2.61 -16.63 -0.24
CA VAL A 348 2.48 -16.48 -1.68
C VAL A 348 1.54 -15.33 -1.94
N PHE A 349 1.97 -14.39 -2.77
CA PHE A 349 1.23 -13.21 -3.16
C PHE A 349 0.97 -13.23 -4.65
N THR A 350 -0.20 -12.72 -5.04
CA THR A 350 -0.57 -12.42 -6.42
C THR A 350 -0.64 -10.91 -6.57
N ASP A 351 -0.41 -10.42 -7.78
CA ASP A 351 -0.42 -9.00 -8.13
C ASP A 351 -1.80 -8.34 -8.12
N ASP A 352 -2.88 -9.12 -8.17
CA ASP A 352 -4.24 -8.63 -7.97
C ASP A 352 -4.52 -8.20 -6.51
N GLN A 353 -3.68 -8.60 -5.55
CA GLN A 353 -3.81 -8.23 -4.14
C GLN A 353 -3.35 -6.81 -3.83
N GLY A 354 -2.66 -6.15 -4.76
CA GLY A 354 -2.18 -4.77 -4.56
C GLY A 354 -1.04 -4.70 -3.54
N TRP A 355 -1.22 -3.90 -2.48
CA TRP A 355 -0.30 -3.79 -1.34
C TRP A 355 -0.72 -4.73 -0.21
N ALA A 356 -0.27 -5.98 -0.29
CA ALA A 356 -0.72 -7.07 0.57
C ALA A 356 0.12 -7.17 1.86
N ALA A 357 -0.56 -7.12 3.00
CA ALA A 357 0.02 -7.29 4.32
C ALA A 357 0.36 -8.75 4.65
N PHE A 358 1.41 -8.96 5.44
CA PHE A 358 1.72 -10.23 6.09
C PHE A 358 2.32 -10.02 7.48
N ALA A 359 2.17 -11.02 8.34
CA ALA A 359 2.66 -10.95 9.71
C ALA A 359 3.08 -12.33 10.24
N LEU A 360 4.01 -12.32 11.19
CA LEU A 360 4.50 -13.49 11.92
C LEU A 360 4.74 -13.09 13.38
N ALA A 361 4.18 -13.84 14.32
CA ALA A 361 4.59 -13.73 15.73
C ALA A 361 5.99 -14.31 15.91
N THR A 362 6.87 -13.58 16.59
CA THR A 362 8.28 -13.95 16.78
C THR A 362 8.66 -14.01 18.25
N PRO A 363 9.61 -14.87 18.64
CA PRO A 363 10.27 -14.72 19.93
C PRO A 363 11.04 -13.40 19.96
N ALA A 364 10.93 -12.65 21.05
CA ALA A 364 11.72 -11.44 21.27
C ALA A 364 13.17 -11.79 21.60
N GLY A 365 14.10 -10.92 21.17
CA GLY A 365 15.54 -11.07 21.41
C GLY A 365 16.37 -11.04 20.14
N LYS A 366 17.64 -11.45 20.23
CA LYS A 366 18.58 -11.45 19.11
C LYS A 366 18.40 -12.67 18.23
N HIS A 367 18.16 -12.44 16.95
CA HIS A 367 17.99 -13.49 15.95
C HIS A 367 18.72 -13.15 14.65
N GLU A 368 19.25 -14.17 13.97
CA GLU A 368 19.71 -14.03 12.59
C GLU A 368 18.50 -14.05 11.65
N LEU A 369 18.33 -12.99 10.86
CA LEU A 369 17.18 -12.83 9.96
C LEU A 369 17.62 -12.88 8.49
N GLU A 370 16.97 -13.76 7.72
CA GLU A 370 17.09 -13.80 6.26
C GLU A 370 15.71 -13.78 5.60
N LEU A 371 15.55 -12.93 4.60
CA LEU A 371 14.35 -12.87 3.77
C LEU A 371 14.67 -13.48 2.41
N ARG A 372 13.88 -14.46 1.97
CA ARG A 372 13.96 -15.00 0.61
C ARG A 372 12.76 -14.58 -0.19
N VAL A 373 13.03 -13.97 -1.35
CA VAL A 373 11.99 -13.44 -2.23
C VAL A 373 12.18 -14.06 -3.61
N THR A 374 11.13 -14.65 -4.17
CA THR A 374 11.10 -15.20 -5.53
C THR A 374 9.92 -14.61 -6.28
N SER A 375 10.11 -14.05 -7.48
CA SER A 375 8.99 -13.83 -8.42
C SER A 375 8.92 -15.00 -9.38
N THR A 376 7.72 -15.57 -9.61
CA THR A 376 7.56 -16.71 -10.53
C THR A 376 7.62 -16.30 -11.99
N VAL A 377 7.15 -15.10 -12.30
CA VAL A 377 7.15 -14.49 -13.63
C VAL A 377 7.50 -13.02 -13.43
N ALA A 378 8.41 -12.50 -14.24
CA ALA A 378 8.87 -11.11 -14.26
C ALA A 378 8.94 -10.56 -15.69
N GLY A 379 8.99 -11.43 -16.70
CA GLY A 379 8.94 -11.05 -18.11
C GLY A 379 7.54 -10.62 -18.60
N THR A 380 7.49 -10.07 -19.82
CA THR A 380 6.23 -9.66 -20.46
C THR A 380 5.85 -10.51 -21.65
N TRP A 381 4.57 -10.88 -21.72
CA TRP A 381 3.97 -11.38 -22.94
C TRP A 381 3.78 -10.26 -23.97
N GLN A 382 4.57 -10.30 -25.04
CA GLN A 382 4.46 -9.44 -26.20
C GLN A 382 3.83 -10.22 -27.37
N ARG A 383 3.52 -9.51 -28.47
CA ARG A 383 2.98 -10.15 -29.69
C ARG A 383 3.89 -11.23 -30.28
N ASP A 384 5.20 -11.15 -30.04
CA ASP A 384 6.21 -12.09 -30.51
C ASP A 384 6.56 -13.18 -29.49
N GLY A 385 5.90 -13.21 -28.32
CA GLY A 385 6.10 -14.20 -27.27
C GLY A 385 6.50 -13.57 -25.93
N HIS A 386 6.90 -14.42 -24.98
CA HIS A 386 7.40 -13.98 -23.68
C HIS A 386 8.80 -13.38 -23.82
N ARG A 387 8.98 -12.15 -23.34
CA ARG A 387 10.30 -11.52 -23.22
C ARG A 387 10.69 -11.51 -21.75
N ASP A 388 11.77 -12.23 -21.45
CA ASP A 388 12.41 -12.29 -20.13
C ASP A 388 13.21 -11.01 -19.85
N THR A 389 12.51 -9.87 -19.87
CA THR A 389 13.02 -8.59 -19.41
C THR A 389 12.15 -8.19 -18.23
N PRO A 390 12.71 -8.08 -17.01
CA PRO A 390 11.93 -7.76 -15.84
C PRO A 390 11.30 -6.37 -16.02
N THR A 391 10.01 -6.33 -16.28
CA THR A 391 9.20 -5.10 -16.16
C THR A 391 8.49 -5.07 -14.82
N ASP A 392 8.29 -6.24 -14.22
CA ASP A 392 7.66 -6.37 -12.93
C ASP A 392 8.65 -6.01 -11.83
N SER A 393 8.36 -4.89 -11.17
CA SER A 393 9.04 -4.47 -9.95
C SER A 393 8.27 -5.02 -8.76
N LEU A 394 8.78 -6.11 -8.17
CA LEU A 394 8.27 -6.63 -6.90
C LEU A 394 8.81 -5.74 -5.78
N CYS A 395 7.94 -5.26 -4.91
CA CYS A 395 8.25 -4.33 -3.82
C CYS A 395 7.96 -5.02 -2.50
N VAL A 396 8.97 -5.11 -1.64
CA VAL A 396 8.87 -5.75 -0.33
C VAL A 396 9.30 -4.80 0.77
N GLU A 397 8.50 -4.75 1.83
CA GLU A 397 8.78 -4.02 3.05
C GLU A 397 8.61 -4.98 4.25
N LEU A 398 9.39 -4.77 5.30
CA LEU A 398 9.41 -5.63 6.48
C LEU A 398 9.95 -4.85 7.69
N ARG A 399 9.28 -4.95 8.83
CA ARG A 399 9.64 -4.36 10.12
C ARG A 399 9.42 -5.35 11.26
N GLY A 400 10.15 -5.15 12.35
CA GLY A 400 9.92 -5.85 13.61
C GLY A 400 9.36 -4.91 14.66
N PHE A 401 8.38 -5.38 15.42
CA PHE A 401 7.70 -4.62 16.44
C PHE A 401 7.69 -5.38 17.76
N GLU A 402 7.79 -4.62 18.85
CA GLU A 402 7.34 -5.06 20.18
C GLU A 402 5.97 -4.43 20.44
N GLU A 403 4.91 -5.20 20.22
CA GLU A 403 3.52 -4.78 20.41
C GLU A 403 3.06 -5.04 21.84
N GLY A 404 3.83 -5.83 22.60
CA GLY A 404 3.45 -6.31 23.91
C GLY A 404 2.33 -7.35 23.80
N SER A 405 2.05 -8.06 24.89
CA SER A 405 0.96 -9.05 24.95
C SER A 405 -0.44 -8.41 24.93
N ALA A 406 -0.63 -7.30 24.21
CA ALA A 406 -1.93 -6.74 23.88
C ALA A 406 -2.71 -7.85 23.16
N THR A 407 -3.51 -8.55 23.95
CA THR A 407 -4.30 -9.69 23.51
C THR A 407 -5.27 -9.15 22.46
N PRO A 408 -5.34 -9.77 21.26
CA PRO A 408 -6.17 -9.28 20.16
C PRO A 408 -7.65 -9.15 20.52
#